data_AF-C3R0S4-F1
#
_entry.id   AF-C3R0S4-F1
#
_cell.length_a   1.000
_cell.length_b   1.000
_cell.length_c   1.000
_cell.angle_alpha   90.00
_cell.angle_beta   90.00
_cell.angle_gamma   90.00
#
_symmetry.space_group_name_H-M   'P 1'
#
loop_
_entity.id
_entity.type
_entity.pdbx_description
1 polymer ?
#
loop_
_entity_poly.entity_id
_entity_poly.type
_entity_poly.pdbx_seq_one_letter_code
_entity_poly.pdbx_strand_id
1 'polypeptide(L)'
;MQPSNTELILIRVTGEDRPGLTASVTEILAKYDATILDIGQADIHNTLSLGILFKSEERHSGFIMKELLFKASSLGVTIRFEPITTEQYENWVGMQGKNRYILTVLGRKLSARQISAATSILAEQGMNIDAIKRLTGRIPLDECQADTRTRACIEFSVRGTPKDRIAMQEKLMKLASELEMDFSFQQDNMYRRMRRLICFDMDSTLIETEVIDELAIRAGVGDEVKAITESAMRGEIDFTESFTRRVALLKGLDESVMQEIAESLPITEGVERLMYVLKKYGYKIAILSGGFTYFGQYLQKKYGIDYVYANELEIIDGKLTGRYLGDVVDGKRKAELLRLIAQVEKVDIAQTIAVGDGANDLPMLGVAGLGIAFHAKPKVVANAKQSINTIGLDGVLYFLGFKDSYLNM
;
A
#
# COMPACT_ATOMS: atom_id res chain seq x y z
N MET A 1 -14.19 -32.66 -44.99
CA MET A 1 -13.71 -31.27 -44.82
C MET A 1 -12.22 -31.35 -44.58
N GLN A 2 -11.41 -30.80 -45.48
CA GLN A 2 -9.97 -30.67 -45.23
C GLN A 2 -9.79 -29.80 -43.98
N PRO A 3 -8.86 -30.11 -43.06
CA PRO A 3 -8.54 -29.17 -42.00
C PRO A 3 -8.10 -27.88 -42.67
N SER A 4 -8.82 -26.78 -42.45
CA SER A 4 -8.36 -25.47 -42.87
C SER A 4 -7.00 -25.26 -42.21
N ASN A 5 -5.91 -25.24 -42.98
CA ASN A 5 -4.60 -24.89 -42.45
C ASN A 5 -4.71 -23.46 -41.90
N THR A 6 -4.79 -23.36 -40.58
CA THR A 6 -4.81 -22.08 -39.88
C THR A 6 -3.42 -21.77 -39.39
N GLU A 7 -3.01 -20.52 -39.55
CA GLU A 7 -1.74 -20.00 -39.05
C GLU A 7 -2.00 -19.08 -37.86
N LEU A 8 -1.10 -19.13 -36.88
CA LEU A 8 -1.07 -18.21 -35.75
C LEU A 8 0.08 -17.23 -35.97
N ILE A 9 -0.22 -15.94 -35.94
CA ILE A 9 0.77 -14.91 -36.23
C ILE A 9 0.69 -13.85 -35.13
N LEU A 10 1.82 -13.58 -34.49
CA LEU A 10 1.99 -12.45 -33.60
C LEU A 10 2.52 -11.26 -34.40
N ILE A 11 1.74 -10.18 -34.46
CA ILE A 11 2.22 -8.90 -34.96
C ILE A 11 2.68 -8.02 -33.81
N ARG A 12 3.82 -7.36 -34.02
CA ARG A 12 4.38 -6.37 -33.09
C ARG A 12 4.56 -5.06 -33.85
N VAL A 13 3.78 -4.06 -33.49
CA VAL A 13 3.84 -2.71 -34.05
C VAL A 13 4.52 -1.79 -33.05
N THR A 14 5.57 -1.09 -33.49
CA THR A 14 6.35 -0.17 -32.66
C THR A 14 6.60 1.14 -33.40
N GLY A 15 6.40 2.28 -32.76
CA GLY A 15 6.65 3.59 -33.36
C GLY A 15 6.08 4.73 -32.53
N GLU A 16 5.99 5.92 -33.13
CA GLU A 16 5.35 7.08 -32.52
C GLU A 16 3.83 6.83 -32.39
N ASP A 17 3.26 7.08 -31.21
CA ASP A 17 1.82 6.90 -30.97
C ASP A 17 0.99 7.93 -31.77
N ARG A 18 -0.10 7.45 -32.36
CA ARG A 18 -1.02 8.27 -33.15
C ARG A 18 -2.46 7.76 -33.02
N PRO A 19 -3.46 8.66 -32.92
CA PRO A 19 -4.86 8.26 -32.96
C PRO A 19 -5.20 7.42 -34.20
N GLY A 20 -5.94 6.34 -34.01
CA GLY A 20 -6.42 5.49 -35.09
C GLY A 20 -5.45 4.42 -35.59
N LEU A 21 -4.26 4.27 -34.99
CA LEU A 21 -3.31 3.21 -35.36
C LEU A 21 -3.89 1.82 -35.09
N THR A 22 -4.42 1.57 -33.89
CA THR A 22 -5.04 0.28 -33.55
C THR A 22 -6.21 -0.02 -34.48
N ALA A 23 -7.07 0.98 -34.75
CA ALA A 23 -8.20 0.85 -35.69
C ALA A 23 -7.73 0.45 -37.10
N SER A 24 -6.70 1.15 -37.62
CA SER A 24 -6.12 0.89 -38.93
C SER A 24 -5.57 -0.53 -39.09
N VAL A 25 -4.93 -1.05 -38.04
CA VAL A 25 -4.38 -2.42 -38.03
C VAL A 25 -5.52 -3.45 -37.96
N THR A 26 -6.48 -3.24 -37.05
CA THR A 26 -7.60 -4.18 -36.88
C THR A 26 -8.57 -4.18 -38.05
N GLU A 27 -8.73 -3.08 -38.77
CA GLU A 27 -9.55 -3.00 -39.99
C GLU A 27 -9.02 -3.92 -41.09
N ILE A 28 -7.69 -3.96 -41.27
CA ILE A 28 -7.04 -4.87 -42.20
C ILE A 28 -7.25 -6.32 -41.76
N LEU A 29 -7.09 -6.63 -40.48
CA LEU A 29 -7.37 -7.98 -39.95
C LEU A 29 -8.81 -8.41 -40.19
N ALA A 30 -9.77 -7.50 -39.96
CA ALA A 30 -11.20 -7.75 -40.13
C ALA A 30 -11.58 -8.03 -41.60
N LYS A 31 -10.94 -7.35 -42.57
CA LYS A 31 -11.16 -7.57 -44.01
C LYS A 31 -10.93 -9.03 -44.45
N TYR A 32 -10.08 -9.75 -43.73
CA TYR A 32 -9.71 -11.15 -44.02
C TYR A 32 -10.28 -12.15 -43.01
N ASP A 33 -11.23 -11.74 -42.16
CA ASP A 33 -11.88 -12.57 -41.13
C ASP A 33 -10.88 -13.21 -40.13
N ALA A 34 -9.79 -12.49 -39.83
CA ALA A 34 -8.80 -12.95 -38.87
C ALA A 34 -9.35 -12.87 -37.43
N THR A 35 -9.20 -13.95 -36.66
CA THR A 35 -9.61 -14.00 -35.26
C THR A 35 -8.49 -13.54 -34.35
N ILE A 36 -8.71 -12.48 -33.56
CA ILE A 36 -7.74 -12.06 -32.53
C ILE A 36 -7.82 -13.01 -31.34
N LEU A 37 -6.68 -13.57 -30.93
CA LEU A 37 -6.54 -14.47 -29.79
C LEU A 37 -6.04 -13.74 -28.54
N ASP A 38 -5.15 -12.76 -28.72
CA ASP A 38 -4.65 -11.90 -27.64
C ASP A 38 -4.28 -10.52 -28.21
N ILE A 39 -4.42 -9.49 -27.40
CA ILE A 39 -4.07 -8.11 -27.77
C ILE A 39 -3.57 -7.35 -26.55
N GLY A 40 -2.44 -6.67 -26.71
CA GLY A 40 -1.84 -5.84 -25.67
C GLY A 40 -1.24 -4.59 -26.27
N GLN A 41 -1.46 -3.45 -25.61
CA GLN A 41 -0.91 -2.16 -26.01
C GLN A 41 -0.28 -1.46 -24.80
N ALA A 42 0.88 -0.86 -25.02
CA ALA A 42 1.49 0.08 -24.09
C ALA A 42 1.97 1.31 -24.87
N ASP A 43 1.72 2.49 -24.33
CA ASP A 43 2.34 3.74 -24.78
C ASP A 43 3.19 4.29 -23.64
N ILE A 44 4.47 4.50 -23.93
CA ILE A 44 5.46 5.04 -23.01
C ILE A 44 6.13 6.23 -23.71
N HIS A 45 5.88 7.44 -23.21
CA HIS A 45 6.46 8.68 -23.75
C HIS A 45 6.22 8.86 -25.27
N ASN A 46 4.97 8.68 -25.72
CA ASN A 46 4.55 8.73 -27.12
C ASN A 46 5.19 7.64 -28.01
N THR A 47 5.74 6.60 -27.40
CA THR A 47 6.24 5.43 -28.11
C THR A 47 5.27 4.28 -27.87
N LEU A 48 4.53 3.94 -28.92
CA LEU A 48 3.60 2.83 -28.94
C LEU A 48 4.34 1.50 -29.10
N SER A 49 3.91 0.52 -28.32
CA SER A 49 4.14 -0.91 -28.56
C SER A 49 2.80 -1.63 -28.53
N LEU A 50 2.37 -2.15 -29.68
CA LEU A 50 1.12 -2.89 -29.87
C LEU A 50 1.44 -4.32 -30.31
N GLY A 51 1.02 -5.30 -29.53
CA GLY A 51 1.07 -6.73 -29.85
C GLY A 51 -0.33 -7.25 -30.15
N ILE A 52 -0.51 -7.93 -31.28
CA ILE A 52 -1.76 -8.65 -31.60
C ILE A 52 -1.39 -10.05 -32.04
N LEU A 53 -1.85 -11.06 -31.30
CA LEU A 53 -1.80 -12.45 -31.73
C LEU A 53 -3.13 -12.76 -32.42
N PHE A 54 -3.08 -13.18 -33.67
CA PHE A 54 -4.27 -13.55 -34.42
C PHE A 54 -4.13 -14.91 -35.11
N LYS A 55 -5.27 -15.51 -35.41
CA LYS A 55 -5.43 -16.73 -36.19
C LYS A 55 -6.05 -16.36 -37.54
N SER A 56 -5.48 -16.87 -38.62
CA SER A 56 -6.00 -16.68 -39.98
C SER A 56 -5.86 -17.96 -40.81
N GLU A 57 -6.59 -18.04 -41.91
CA GLU A 57 -6.39 -19.10 -42.92
C GLU A 57 -5.09 -18.85 -43.69
N GLU A 58 -4.33 -19.91 -43.98
CA GLU A 58 -3.04 -19.84 -44.71
C GLU A 58 -3.15 -19.09 -46.05
N ARG A 59 -4.28 -19.19 -46.75
CA ARG A 59 -4.51 -18.48 -48.01
C ARG A 59 -4.60 -16.95 -47.86
N HIS A 60 -4.90 -16.43 -46.66
CA HIS A 60 -5.08 -15.00 -46.40
C HIS A 60 -3.89 -14.36 -45.68
N SER A 61 -3.08 -15.12 -44.96
CA SER A 61 -2.00 -14.59 -44.11
C SER A 61 -1.00 -13.72 -44.88
N GLY A 62 -0.54 -14.16 -46.06
CA GLY A 62 0.35 -13.37 -46.90
C GLY A 62 -0.23 -12.03 -47.35
N PHE A 63 -1.53 -11.97 -47.64
CA PHE A 63 -2.22 -10.73 -48.02
C PHE A 63 -2.36 -9.78 -46.83
N ILE A 64 -2.73 -10.32 -45.66
CA ILE A 64 -2.80 -9.56 -44.41
C ILE A 64 -1.44 -8.92 -44.10
N MET A 65 -0.35 -9.70 -44.14
CA MET A 65 1.00 -9.22 -43.86
C MET A 65 1.41 -8.10 -44.83
N LYS A 66 1.12 -8.27 -46.12
CA LYS A 66 1.40 -7.26 -47.15
C LYS A 66 0.64 -5.96 -46.88
N GLU A 67 -0.67 -6.00 -46.66
CA GLU A 67 -1.45 -4.79 -46.40
C GLU A 67 -1.02 -4.09 -45.10
N LEU A 68 -0.73 -4.87 -44.06
CA LEU A 68 -0.21 -4.33 -42.79
C LEU A 68 1.15 -3.67 -42.97
N LEU A 69 2.06 -4.21 -43.79
CA LEU A 69 3.34 -3.57 -44.11
C LEU A 69 3.17 -2.23 -44.82
N PHE A 70 2.29 -2.17 -45.82
CA PHE A 70 1.98 -0.90 -46.51
C PHE A 70 1.38 0.13 -45.54
N LYS A 71 0.44 -0.31 -44.71
CA LYS A 71 -0.20 0.58 -43.73
C LYS A 71 0.80 1.06 -42.69
N ALA A 72 1.64 0.18 -42.15
CA ALA A 72 2.69 0.53 -41.19
C ALA A 72 3.65 1.58 -41.77
N SER A 73 4.09 1.41 -43.02
CA SER A 73 4.91 2.40 -43.73
C SER A 73 4.20 3.75 -43.87
N SER A 74 2.92 3.77 -44.25
CA SER A 74 2.13 5.01 -44.35
C SER A 74 1.94 5.72 -43.02
N LEU A 75 1.91 4.96 -41.91
CA LEU A 75 1.75 5.48 -40.56
C LEU A 75 3.09 5.86 -39.91
N GLY A 76 4.23 5.52 -40.54
CA GLY A 76 5.56 5.76 -39.99
C GLY A 76 5.93 4.84 -38.82
N VAL A 77 5.31 3.65 -38.74
CA VAL A 77 5.57 2.66 -37.69
C VAL A 77 6.24 1.42 -38.24
N THR A 78 6.99 0.73 -37.38
CA THR A 78 7.60 -0.56 -37.73
C THR A 78 6.66 -1.68 -37.32
N ILE A 79 6.45 -2.65 -38.22
CA ILE A 79 5.73 -3.87 -37.90
C ILE A 79 6.63 -5.09 -38.08
N ARG A 80 6.57 -6.03 -37.15
CA ARG A 80 7.22 -7.34 -37.23
C ARG A 80 6.17 -8.43 -37.12
N PHE A 81 6.43 -9.53 -37.81
CA PHE A 81 5.58 -10.72 -37.83
C PHE A 81 6.38 -11.88 -37.29
N GLU A 82 5.77 -12.64 -36.39
CA GLU A 82 6.34 -13.86 -35.83
C GLU A 82 5.31 -14.97 -35.93
N PRO A 83 5.56 -16.02 -36.73
CA PRO A 83 4.68 -17.18 -36.76
C PRO A 83 4.81 -17.94 -35.42
N ILE A 84 3.67 -18.30 -34.84
CA ILE A 84 3.59 -19.01 -33.57
C ILE A 84 3.10 -20.43 -33.83
N THR A 85 3.81 -21.43 -33.32
CA THR A 85 3.35 -22.82 -33.42
C THR A 85 2.24 -23.09 -32.40
N THR A 86 1.39 -24.08 -32.65
CA THR A 86 0.34 -24.49 -31.70
C THR A 86 0.94 -24.86 -30.33
N GLU A 87 2.09 -25.54 -30.32
CA GLU A 87 2.81 -25.89 -29.09
C GLU A 87 3.29 -24.64 -28.32
N GLN A 88 3.83 -23.63 -29.01
CA GLN A 88 4.23 -22.38 -28.38
C GLN A 88 3.03 -21.64 -27.77
N TYR A 89 1.91 -21.63 -28.48
CA TYR A 89 0.66 -21.02 -27.99
C TYR A 89 0.13 -21.75 -26.75
N GLU A 90 0.02 -23.08 -26.79
CA GLU A 90 -0.45 -23.88 -25.65
C GLU A 90 0.45 -23.73 -24.43
N ASN A 91 1.78 -23.71 -24.63
CA ASN A 91 2.73 -23.43 -23.56
C ASN A 91 2.53 -22.03 -22.96
N TRP A 92 2.35 -20.99 -23.80
CA TRP A 92 2.10 -19.63 -23.33
C TRP A 92 0.79 -19.52 -22.54
N VAL A 93 -0.29 -20.15 -23.02
CA VAL A 93 -1.58 -20.23 -22.29
C VAL A 93 -1.38 -20.94 -20.94
N GLY A 94 -0.61 -22.04 -20.91
CA GLY A 94 -0.27 -22.74 -19.67
C GLY A 94 0.55 -21.91 -18.67
N MET A 95 1.33 -20.93 -19.14
CA MET A 95 2.09 -20.00 -18.29
C MET A 95 1.25 -18.89 -17.63
N GLN A 96 -0.04 -18.74 -17.97
CA GLN A 96 -0.92 -17.74 -17.34
C GLN A 96 -1.06 -17.88 -15.81
N GLY A 97 -0.63 -19.02 -15.23
CA GLY A 97 -0.73 -19.31 -13.79
C GLY A 97 0.45 -18.95 -12.89
N LYS A 98 1.51 -18.28 -13.38
CA LYS A 98 2.61 -17.86 -12.47
C LYS A 98 2.12 -16.81 -11.48
N ASN A 99 2.52 -16.95 -10.22
CA ASN A 99 2.23 -15.97 -9.17
C ASN A 99 2.63 -14.57 -9.61
N ARG A 100 1.75 -13.61 -9.31
CA ARG A 100 2.00 -12.18 -9.53
C ARG A 100 2.15 -11.49 -8.19
N TYR A 101 3.09 -10.57 -8.15
CA TYR A 101 3.39 -9.75 -7.00
C TYR A 101 3.52 -8.30 -7.44
N ILE A 102 3.21 -7.40 -6.53
CA ILE A 102 3.46 -5.98 -6.68
C ILE A 102 4.56 -5.60 -5.69
N LEU A 103 5.65 -5.04 -6.21
CA LEU A 103 6.60 -4.28 -5.41
C LEU A 103 6.27 -2.79 -5.58
N THR A 104 5.96 -2.12 -4.48
CA THR A 104 5.83 -0.65 -4.45
C THR A 104 7.07 -0.09 -3.77
N VAL A 105 7.72 0.89 -4.37
CA VAL A 105 8.85 1.63 -3.81
C VAL A 105 8.44 3.09 -3.68
N LEU A 106 8.69 3.65 -2.51
CA LEU A 106 8.13 4.92 -2.07
C LEU A 106 9.17 5.72 -1.29
N GLY A 107 9.19 7.02 -1.49
CA GLY A 107 10.06 7.93 -0.74
C GLY A 107 9.77 9.38 -1.11
N ARG A 108 10.50 10.33 -0.54
CA ARG A 108 10.38 11.76 -0.89
C ARG A 108 10.86 12.00 -2.33
N LYS A 109 12.01 11.41 -2.67
CA LYS A 109 12.56 11.31 -4.03
C LYS A 109 13.03 9.87 -4.25
N LEU A 110 13.00 9.41 -5.50
CA LEU A 110 13.50 8.08 -5.88
C LEU A 110 14.66 8.22 -6.87
N SER A 111 15.82 7.76 -6.44
CA SER A 111 17.06 7.73 -7.19
C SER A 111 17.20 6.45 -8.02
N ALA A 112 18.04 6.49 -9.06
CA ALA A 112 18.39 5.30 -9.83
C ALA A 112 19.05 4.22 -8.97
N ARG A 113 19.79 4.61 -7.91
CA ARG A 113 20.41 3.67 -6.96
C ARG A 113 19.35 2.87 -6.20
N GLN A 114 18.32 3.53 -5.69
CA GLN A 114 17.20 2.89 -5.00
C GLN A 114 16.46 1.91 -5.91
N ILE A 115 16.12 2.33 -7.12
CA ILE A 115 15.43 1.49 -8.10
C ILE A 115 16.30 0.28 -8.48
N SER A 116 17.56 0.52 -8.83
CA SER A 116 18.51 -0.55 -9.22
C SER A 116 18.62 -1.60 -8.11
N ALA A 117 18.86 -1.18 -6.87
CA ALA A 117 19.01 -2.12 -5.76
C ALA A 117 17.74 -2.94 -5.49
N ALA A 118 16.56 -2.32 -5.55
CA ALA A 118 15.29 -3.02 -5.40
C ALA A 118 15.06 -4.05 -6.52
N THR A 119 15.33 -3.66 -7.77
CA THR A 119 15.15 -4.56 -8.93
C THR A 119 16.18 -5.69 -8.98
N SER A 120 17.41 -5.47 -8.49
CA SER A 120 18.43 -6.53 -8.37
C SER A 120 17.98 -7.64 -7.43
N ILE A 121 17.34 -7.30 -6.30
CA ILE A 121 16.79 -8.31 -5.37
C ILE A 121 15.71 -9.16 -6.06
N LEU A 122 14.85 -8.55 -6.89
CA LEU A 122 13.86 -9.30 -7.68
C LEU A 122 14.53 -10.26 -8.66
N ALA A 123 15.59 -9.81 -9.35
CA ALA A 123 16.32 -10.60 -10.32
C ALA A 123 17.07 -11.79 -9.68
N GLU A 124 17.70 -11.61 -8.51
CA GLU A 124 18.34 -12.69 -7.75
C GLU A 124 17.37 -13.84 -7.41
N GLN A 125 16.11 -13.46 -7.12
CA GLN A 125 15.02 -14.39 -6.84
C GLN A 125 14.43 -15.03 -8.10
N GLY A 126 14.92 -14.68 -9.30
CA GLY A 126 14.45 -15.21 -10.58
C GLY A 126 13.09 -14.66 -11.02
N MET A 127 12.71 -13.48 -10.51
CA MET A 127 11.44 -12.85 -10.85
C MET A 127 11.59 -11.86 -12.01
N ASN A 128 10.56 -11.80 -12.85
CA ASN A 128 10.51 -10.90 -14.00
C ASN A 128 9.61 -9.69 -13.73
N ILE A 129 10.03 -8.51 -14.15
CA ILE A 129 9.20 -7.30 -14.09
C ILE A 129 8.39 -7.22 -15.40
N ASP A 130 7.07 -7.30 -15.28
CA ASP A 130 6.16 -7.24 -16.42
C ASP A 130 5.70 -5.81 -16.73
N ALA A 131 5.59 -4.94 -15.72
CA ALA A 131 5.24 -3.54 -15.91
C ALA A 131 5.79 -2.65 -14.79
N ILE A 132 6.06 -1.39 -15.10
CA ILE A 132 6.48 -0.36 -14.13
C ILE A 132 5.56 0.85 -14.31
N LYS A 133 4.99 1.35 -13.21
CA LYS A 133 4.06 2.48 -13.22
C LYS A 133 4.42 3.46 -12.12
N ARG A 134 4.40 4.75 -12.43
CA ARG A 134 4.42 5.79 -11.38
C ARG A 134 3.03 5.94 -10.80
N LEU A 135 2.90 5.94 -9.47
CA LEU A 135 1.62 6.18 -8.79
C LEU A 135 1.43 7.64 -8.38
N THR A 136 2.52 8.39 -8.21
CA THR A 136 2.47 9.81 -7.86
C THR A 136 2.51 10.74 -9.07
N GLY A 137 2.19 12.01 -8.85
CA GLY A 137 2.41 13.08 -9.82
C GLY A 137 3.88 13.22 -10.26
N ARG A 138 4.11 14.04 -11.28
CA ARG A 138 5.47 14.35 -11.74
C ARG A 138 6.13 15.30 -10.74
N ILE A 139 7.41 15.07 -10.47
CA ILE A 139 8.20 15.93 -9.59
C ILE A 139 8.60 17.19 -10.39
N PRO A 140 8.36 18.41 -9.88
CA PRO A 140 8.85 19.64 -10.51
C PRO A 140 10.38 19.63 -10.65
N LEU A 141 10.90 20.24 -11.71
CA LEU A 141 12.35 20.39 -11.91
C LEU A 141 12.96 21.45 -10.99
N ASP A 142 12.16 22.42 -10.55
CA ASP A 142 12.57 23.47 -9.64
C ASP A 142 12.52 22.95 -8.20
N GLU A 143 13.69 22.73 -7.59
CA GLU A 143 13.80 22.25 -6.21
C GLU A 143 13.26 23.25 -5.19
N CYS A 144 13.18 24.55 -5.53
CA CYS A 144 12.54 25.57 -4.69
C CYS A 144 11.01 25.44 -4.67
N GLN A 145 10.41 24.79 -5.68
CA GLN A 145 8.98 24.46 -5.74
C GLN A 145 8.69 23.03 -5.26
N ALA A 146 9.74 22.23 -5.00
CA ALA A 146 9.56 20.91 -4.42
C ALA A 146 9.16 21.08 -2.95
N ASP A 147 7.86 21.01 -2.69
CA ASP A 147 7.32 20.94 -1.33
C ASP A 147 8.06 19.84 -0.55
N THR A 148 8.40 20.12 0.71
CA THR A 148 8.85 19.13 1.70
C THR A 148 7.93 17.89 1.77
N ARG A 149 6.68 18.01 1.30
CA ARG A 149 5.66 16.96 1.19
C ARG A 149 5.66 16.21 -0.16
N THR A 150 6.69 16.38 -0.98
CA THR A 150 6.83 15.63 -2.24
C THR A 150 6.87 14.12 -1.97
N ARG A 151 6.17 13.37 -2.82
CA ARG A 151 6.04 11.91 -2.75
C ARG A 151 6.40 11.33 -4.11
N ALA A 152 7.34 10.40 -4.12
CA ALA A 152 7.75 9.67 -5.31
C ALA A 152 7.41 8.20 -5.09
N CYS A 153 6.45 7.68 -5.86
CA CYS A 153 6.04 6.29 -5.77
C CYS A 153 6.10 5.60 -7.13
N ILE A 154 6.74 4.44 -7.18
CA ILE A 154 6.81 3.56 -8.35
C ILE A 154 6.32 2.17 -7.96
N GLU A 155 5.41 1.63 -8.75
CA GLU A 155 4.87 0.28 -8.65
C GLU A 155 5.47 -0.60 -9.75
N PHE A 156 5.96 -1.77 -9.36
CA PHE A 156 6.47 -2.81 -10.25
C PHE A 156 5.52 -4.00 -10.19
N SER A 157 4.96 -4.37 -11.33
CA SER A 157 4.25 -5.63 -11.51
C SER A 157 5.25 -6.72 -11.81
N VAL A 158 5.33 -7.72 -10.93
CA VAL A 158 6.36 -8.74 -10.94
C VAL A 158 5.72 -10.12 -11.07
N ARG A 159 6.28 -10.97 -11.91
CA ARG A 159 5.82 -12.35 -12.14
C ARG A 159 6.91 -13.34 -11.83
N GLY A 160 6.52 -14.42 -11.16
CA GLY A 160 7.41 -15.48 -10.70
C GLY A 160 7.10 -15.91 -9.27
N THR A 161 7.80 -16.93 -8.80
CA THR A 161 7.74 -17.37 -7.41
C THR A 161 9.13 -17.14 -6.81
N PRO A 162 9.27 -16.33 -5.75
CA PRO A 162 10.55 -16.14 -5.07
C PRO A 162 11.13 -17.50 -4.62
N LYS A 163 12.45 -17.67 -4.74
CA LYS A 163 13.15 -18.87 -4.26
C LYS A 163 13.09 -18.95 -2.73
N ASP A 164 13.34 -17.81 -2.08
CA ASP A 164 13.21 -17.65 -0.64
C ASP A 164 12.55 -16.30 -0.35
N ARG A 165 11.28 -16.35 0.04
CA ARG A 165 10.48 -15.16 0.34
C ARG A 165 10.94 -14.45 1.60
N ILE A 166 11.40 -15.18 2.61
CA ILE A 166 11.79 -14.61 3.91
C ILE A 166 13.10 -13.85 3.72
N ALA A 167 14.11 -14.49 3.13
CA ALA A 167 15.39 -13.85 2.85
C ALA A 167 15.23 -12.64 1.90
N MET A 168 14.34 -12.74 0.91
CA MET A 168 14.02 -11.61 0.03
C MET A 168 13.43 -10.43 0.81
N GLN A 169 12.47 -10.69 1.70
CA GLN A 169 11.85 -9.67 2.54
C GLN A 169 12.89 -9.00 3.44
N GLU A 170 13.74 -9.77 4.11
CA GLU A 170 14.82 -9.24 4.97
C GLU A 170 15.78 -8.33 4.20
N LYS A 171 16.19 -8.72 2.99
CA LYS A 171 17.03 -7.87 2.12
C LYS A 171 16.34 -6.56 1.76
N LEU A 172 15.04 -6.60 1.43
CA LEU A 172 14.28 -5.38 1.14
C LEU A 172 14.16 -4.48 2.38
N MET A 173 13.91 -5.04 3.57
CA MET A 173 13.87 -4.29 4.83
C MET A 173 15.20 -3.61 5.14
N LYS A 174 16.32 -4.32 4.95
CA LYS A 174 17.66 -3.75 5.11
C LYS A 174 17.90 -2.61 4.11
N LEU A 175 17.54 -2.83 2.85
CA LEU A 175 17.71 -1.85 1.78
C LEU A 175 16.88 -0.57 2.03
N ALA A 176 15.65 -0.74 2.54
CA ALA A 176 14.76 0.36 2.91
C ALA A 176 15.40 1.30 3.94
N SER A 177 16.02 0.72 4.97
CA SER A 177 16.75 1.47 5.99
C SER A 177 18.02 2.13 5.46
N GLU A 178 18.81 1.43 4.63
CA GLU A 178 20.09 1.93 4.13
C GLU A 178 19.94 3.04 3.08
N LEU A 179 18.87 3.02 2.30
CA LEU A 179 18.64 3.95 1.21
C LEU A 179 17.50 4.93 1.46
N GLU A 180 17.02 5.03 2.71
CA GLU A 180 15.95 5.95 3.11
C GLU A 180 14.76 5.90 2.13
N MET A 181 14.22 4.70 1.94
CA MET A 181 13.00 4.49 1.17
C MET A 181 12.09 3.47 1.85
N ASP A 182 10.82 3.52 1.51
CA ASP A 182 9.80 2.58 1.93
C ASP A 182 9.46 1.62 0.81
N PHE A 183 9.02 0.41 1.18
CA PHE A 183 8.56 -0.55 0.20
C PHE A 183 7.40 -1.40 0.71
N SER A 184 6.68 -1.95 -0.25
CA SER A 184 5.63 -2.91 -0.02
C SER A 184 5.72 -4.02 -1.05
N PHE A 185 5.91 -5.26 -0.60
CA PHE A 185 5.86 -6.43 -1.46
C PHE A 185 4.62 -7.26 -1.16
N GLN A 186 3.70 -7.32 -2.12
CA GLN A 186 2.37 -7.93 -1.94
C GLN A 186 2.07 -8.89 -3.07
N GLN A 187 1.33 -9.96 -2.78
CA GLN A 187 0.75 -10.78 -3.85
C GLN A 187 -0.34 -9.98 -4.58
N ASP A 188 -0.36 -9.99 -5.92
CA ASP A 188 -1.41 -9.35 -6.71
C ASP A 188 -2.64 -10.26 -6.79
N ASN A 189 -3.43 -10.28 -5.72
CA ASN A 189 -4.68 -11.04 -5.65
C ASN A 189 -5.88 -10.10 -5.46
N MET A 190 -7.08 -10.67 -5.46
CA MET A 190 -8.30 -9.88 -5.31
C MET A 190 -8.41 -9.15 -3.97
N TYR A 191 -7.89 -9.75 -2.89
CA TYR A 191 -7.91 -9.13 -1.56
C TYR A 191 -7.06 -7.85 -1.50
N ARG A 192 -5.90 -7.82 -2.16
CA ARG A 192 -5.06 -6.61 -2.28
C ARG A 192 -5.87 -5.43 -2.85
N ARG A 193 -6.67 -5.70 -3.88
CA ARG A 193 -7.42 -4.68 -4.65
C ARG A 193 -8.74 -4.27 -4.01
N MET A 194 -9.24 -5.05 -3.05
CA MET A 194 -10.56 -4.85 -2.45
C MET A 194 -10.47 -4.75 -0.93
N ARG A 195 -9.48 -4.01 -0.40
CA ARG A 195 -9.44 -3.73 1.04
C ARG A 195 -10.58 -2.80 1.43
N ARG A 196 -11.17 -3.02 2.61
CA ARG A 196 -12.40 -2.31 3.02
C ARG A 196 -12.41 -1.84 4.47
N LEU A 197 -11.56 -2.39 5.32
CA LEU A 197 -11.44 -2.03 6.74
C LEU A 197 -9.99 -1.65 7.02
N ILE A 198 -9.80 -0.52 7.69
CA ILE A 198 -8.48 -0.09 8.18
C ILE A 198 -8.57 0.28 9.66
N CYS A 199 -7.68 -0.33 10.44
CA CYS A 199 -7.52 -0.07 11.86
C CYS A 199 -6.19 0.66 12.09
N PHE A 200 -6.22 1.71 12.90
CA PHE A 200 -5.05 2.50 13.27
C PHE A 200 -4.81 2.40 14.78
N ASP A 201 -3.55 2.36 15.21
CA ASP A 201 -3.21 2.92 16.52
C ASP A 201 -3.40 4.44 16.50
N MET A 202 -3.53 5.05 17.67
CA MET A 202 -3.70 6.49 17.84
C MET A 202 -2.36 7.16 18.13
N ASP A 203 -1.81 6.93 19.32
CA ASP A 203 -0.54 7.49 19.77
C ASP A 203 0.59 7.07 18.81
N SER A 204 1.51 8.00 18.53
CA SER A 204 2.64 7.80 17.62
C SER A 204 2.29 7.30 16.19
N THR A 205 1.00 7.33 15.79
CA THR A 205 0.51 6.85 14.49
C THR A 205 -0.44 7.83 13.80
N LEU A 206 -1.58 8.17 14.43
CA LEU A 206 -2.49 9.22 13.95
C LEU A 206 -2.12 10.59 14.51
N ILE A 207 -1.46 10.60 15.66
CA ILE A 207 -0.90 11.77 16.33
C ILE A 207 0.57 11.53 16.61
N GLU A 208 1.35 12.61 16.68
CA GLU A 208 2.82 12.54 16.81
C GLU A 208 3.31 12.43 18.26
N THR A 209 2.40 12.43 19.23
CA THR A 209 2.71 12.39 20.67
C THR A 209 2.05 11.20 21.36
N GLU A 210 2.60 10.84 22.52
CA GLU A 210 1.98 9.91 23.47
C GLU A 210 1.09 10.73 24.41
N VAL A 211 -0.23 10.57 24.32
CA VAL A 211 -1.19 11.40 25.08
C VAL A 211 -0.96 11.32 26.59
N ILE A 212 -0.54 10.16 27.09
CA ILE A 212 -0.28 9.98 28.53
C ILE A 212 0.90 10.81 29.02
N ASP A 213 1.90 11.06 28.17
CA ASP A 213 3.05 11.88 28.52
C ASP A 213 2.65 13.37 28.56
N GLU A 214 1.80 13.83 27.63
CA GLU A 214 1.23 15.18 27.67
C GLU A 214 0.40 15.43 28.95
N LEU A 215 -0.43 14.44 29.33
CA LEU A 215 -1.19 14.51 30.57
C LEU A 215 -0.27 14.54 31.80
N ALA A 216 0.78 13.73 31.80
CA ALA A 216 1.75 13.66 32.89
C ALA A 216 2.51 14.98 33.07
N ILE A 217 2.90 15.63 31.98
CA ILE A 217 3.55 16.95 32.00
C ILE A 217 2.61 17.99 32.63
N ARG A 218 1.33 18.02 32.22
CA ARG A 218 0.34 18.94 32.79
C ARG A 218 0.00 18.63 34.26
N ALA A 219 0.09 17.38 34.67
CA ALA A 219 -0.07 16.94 36.05
C ALA A 219 1.19 17.16 36.92
N GLY A 220 2.33 17.55 36.34
CA GLY A 220 3.59 17.74 37.06
C GLY A 220 4.32 16.44 37.43
N VAL A 221 3.93 15.31 36.81
CA VAL A 221 4.41 13.94 37.10
C VAL A 221 5.13 13.30 35.90
N GLY A 222 5.58 14.13 34.94
CA GLY A 222 6.18 13.68 33.68
C GLY A 222 7.40 12.76 33.87
N ASP A 223 8.30 13.11 34.79
CA ASP A 223 9.51 12.32 35.05
C ASP A 223 9.19 10.93 35.62
N GLU A 224 8.15 10.83 36.45
CA GLU A 224 7.72 9.57 37.07
C GLU A 224 7.06 8.65 36.03
N VAL A 225 6.20 9.21 35.17
CA VAL A 225 5.57 8.48 34.06
C VAL A 225 6.64 7.96 33.10
N LYS A 226 7.63 8.79 32.76
CA LYS A 226 8.75 8.38 31.90
C LYS A 226 9.55 7.23 32.50
N ALA A 227 9.88 7.28 33.80
CA ALA A 227 10.58 6.21 34.49
C ALA A 227 9.81 4.86 34.44
N ILE A 228 8.48 4.91 34.57
CA ILE A 228 7.62 3.72 34.44
C ILE A 228 7.60 3.19 33.00
N THR A 229 7.52 4.09 32.01
CA THR A 229 7.56 3.73 30.58
C THR A 229 8.88 3.03 30.22
N GLU A 230 10.01 3.57 30.70
CA GLU A 230 11.33 2.96 30.49
C GLU A 230 11.44 1.57 31.14
N SER A 231 10.90 1.41 32.35
CA SER A 231 10.84 0.11 33.05
C SER A 231 10.03 -0.93 32.27
N ALA A 232 8.88 -0.53 31.72
CA ALA A 232 8.05 -1.38 30.85
C ALA A 232 8.78 -1.76 29.55
N MET A 233 9.49 -0.82 28.94
CA MET A 233 10.29 -1.08 27.74
C MET A 233 11.47 -2.03 28.00
N ARG A 234 12.03 -2.04 29.22
CA ARG A 234 13.03 -3.02 29.67
C ARG A 234 12.43 -4.40 29.99
N GLY A 235 11.10 -4.52 30.01
CA GLY A 235 10.38 -5.76 30.34
C GLY A 235 10.36 -6.08 31.84
N GLU A 236 10.62 -5.08 32.70
CA GLU A 236 10.60 -5.23 34.16
C GLU A 236 9.18 -5.32 34.71
N ILE A 237 8.22 -4.70 34.01
CA ILE A 237 6.78 -4.70 34.33
C ILE A 237 5.98 -4.95 33.05
N ASP A 238 4.80 -5.55 33.16
CA ASP A 238 3.93 -5.78 32.02
C ASP A 238 3.18 -4.51 31.58
N PHE A 239 2.51 -4.57 30.42
CA PHE A 239 1.80 -3.42 29.86
C PHE A 239 0.67 -2.93 30.78
N THR A 240 -0.11 -3.84 31.35
CA THR A 240 -1.27 -3.52 32.20
C THR A 240 -0.81 -2.90 33.51
N GLU A 241 0.27 -3.41 34.10
CA GLU A 241 0.90 -2.86 35.28
C GLU A 241 1.49 -1.47 35.01
N SER A 242 2.24 -1.31 33.92
CA SER A 242 2.77 -0.02 33.48
C SER A 242 1.65 1.00 33.25
N PHE A 243 0.60 0.62 32.55
CA PHE A 243 -0.57 1.46 32.31
C PHE A 243 -1.24 1.88 33.62
N THR A 244 -1.52 0.93 34.51
CA THR A 244 -2.17 1.18 35.81
C THR A 244 -1.35 2.15 36.66
N ARG A 245 -0.03 1.96 36.73
CA ARG A 245 0.87 2.84 37.49
C ARG A 245 0.92 4.24 36.92
N ARG A 246 1.00 4.39 35.59
CA ARG A 246 1.02 5.71 34.94
C ARG A 246 -0.31 6.46 35.11
N VAL A 247 -1.44 5.77 34.97
CA VAL A 247 -2.78 6.36 35.18
C VAL A 247 -2.96 6.81 36.63
N ALA A 248 -2.45 6.06 37.62
CA ALA A 248 -2.53 6.43 39.02
C ALA A 248 -1.87 7.78 39.35
N LEU A 249 -0.81 8.14 38.63
CA LEU A 249 -0.11 9.42 38.80
C LEU A 249 -0.92 10.62 38.30
N LEU A 250 -1.92 10.40 37.42
CA LEU A 250 -2.77 11.47 36.89
C LEU A 250 -3.90 11.88 37.83
N LYS A 251 -3.96 11.30 39.05
CA LYS A 251 -5.00 11.57 40.03
C LYS A 251 -5.06 13.05 40.40
N GLY A 252 -6.25 13.62 40.30
CA GLY A 252 -6.54 15.02 40.66
C GLY A 252 -6.42 16.01 39.50
N LEU A 253 -5.97 15.57 38.32
CA LEU A 253 -5.95 16.39 37.11
C LEU A 253 -7.38 16.74 36.68
N ASP A 254 -7.59 17.99 36.30
CA ASP A 254 -8.88 18.50 35.87
C ASP A 254 -9.21 18.04 34.44
N GLU A 255 -10.47 17.69 34.17
CA GLU A 255 -10.90 17.21 32.85
C GLU A 255 -10.70 18.26 31.74
N SER A 256 -10.73 19.56 32.09
CA SER A 256 -10.48 20.66 31.14
C SER A 256 -9.10 20.56 30.48
N VAL A 257 -8.12 19.98 31.17
CA VAL A 257 -6.78 19.74 30.62
C VAL A 257 -6.83 18.79 29.43
N MET A 258 -7.70 17.76 29.47
CA MET A 258 -7.85 16.84 28.35
C MET A 258 -8.42 17.55 27.12
N GLN A 259 -9.35 18.50 27.32
CA GLN A 259 -9.89 19.31 26.23
C GLN A 259 -8.81 20.17 25.59
N GLU A 260 -8.01 20.88 26.39
CA GLU A 260 -6.91 21.71 25.87
C GLU A 260 -5.92 20.89 25.04
N ILE A 261 -5.51 19.72 25.54
CA ILE A 261 -4.58 18.83 24.82
C ILE A 261 -5.22 18.35 23.51
N ALA A 262 -6.50 17.95 23.54
CA ALA A 262 -7.22 17.45 22.36
C ALA A 262 -7.27 18.50 21.23
N GLU A 263 -7.52 19.76 21.58
CA GLU A 263 -7.58 20.87 20.63
C GLU A 263 -6.21 21.18 20.00
N SER A 264 -5.11 20.93 20.72
CA SER A 264 -3.74 21.16 20.26
C SER A 264 -2.99 19.93 19.78
N LEU A 265 -3.64 18.78 19.57
CA LEU A 265 -2.97 17.54 19.18
C LEU A 265 -2.17 17.70 17.88
N PRO A 266 -0.86 17.35 17.87
CA PRO A 266 -0.08 17.33 16.64
C PRO A 266 -0.52 16.13 15.79
N ILE A 267 -1.30 16.41 14.74
CA ILE A 267 -1.77 15.39 13.80
C ILE A 267 -0.62 14.97 12.88
N THR A 268 -0.40 13.66 12.76
CA THR A 268 0.64 13.10 11.91
C THR A 268 0.49 13.53 10.45
N GLU A 269 1.62 13.83 9.80
CA GLU A 269 1.67 14.21 8.39
C GLU A 269 0.85 13.23 7.52
N GLY A 270 -0.05 13.77 6.70
CA GLY A 270 -0.82 12.99 5.73
C GLY A 270 -2.13 12.39 6.26
N VAL A 271 -2.40 12.41 7.56
CA VAL A 271 -3.66 11.87 8.13
C VAL A 271 -4.89 12.49 7.47
N GLU A 272 -4.94 13.80 7.28
CA GLU A 272 -6.11 14.46 6.70
C GLU A 272 -6.39 13.98 5.28
N ARG A 273 -5.35 13.88 4.44
CA ARG A 273 -5.45 13.36 3.07
C ARG A 273 -5.87 11.89 3.09
N LEU A 274 -5.28 11.08 3.96
CA LEU A 274 -5.60 9.67 4.11
C LEU A 274 -7.08 9.48 4.50
N MET A 275 -7.52 10.15 5.55
CA MET A 275 -8.91 10.05 6.05
C MET A 275 -9.91 10.47 4.99
N TYR A 276 -9.68 11.59 4.31
CA TYR A 276 -10.54 12.05 3.23
C TYR A 276 -10.71 10.98 2.13
N VAL A 277 -9.60 10.40 1.68
CA VAL A 277 -9.62 9.36 0.63
C VAL A 277 -10.33 8.11 1.12
N LEU A 278 -9.99 7.62 2.32
CA LEU A 278 -10.60 6.42 2.90
C LEU A 278 -12.12 6.57 3.01
N LYS A 279 -12.62 7.71 3.53
CA LYS A 279 -14.06 7.97 3.60
C LYS A 279 -14.70 8.07 2.21
N LYS A 280 -14.07 8.79 1.27
CA LYS A 280 -14.57 8.94 -0.10
C LYS A 280 -14.75 7.59 -0.82
N TYR A 281 -13.83 6.65 -0.59
CA TYR A 281 -13.87 5.31 -1.19
C TYR A 281 -14.56 4.25 -0.31
N GLY A 282 -15.24 4.67 0.76
CA GLY A 282 -16.13 3.80 1.54
C GLY A 282 -15.40 2.81 2.46
N TYR A 283 -14.17 3.11 2.87
CA TYR A 283 -13.48 2.33 3.89
C TYR A 283 -14.18 2.50 5.25
N LYS A 284 -14.25 1.41 5.99
CA LYS A 284 -14.50 1.42 7.42
C LYS A 284 -13.20 1.73 8.15
N ILE A 285 -13.27 2.70 9.06
CA ILE A 285 -12.10 3.21 9.77
C ILE A 285 -12.30 2.96 11.26
N ALA A 286 -11.28 2.39 11.90
CA ALA A 286 -11.28 2.12 13.33
C ALA A 286 -10.00 2.66 14.00
N ILE A 287 -10.14 3.21 15.19
CA ILE A 287 -9.03 3.44 16.13
C ILE A 287 -9.04 2.32 17.16
N LEU A 288 -7.93 1.59 17.27
CA LEU A 288 -7.69 0.55 18.26
C LEU A 288 -6.43 0.93 19.05
N SER A 289 -6.59 1.56 20.20
CA SER A 289 -5.46 2.18 20.92
C SER A 289 -5.37 1.79 22.38
N GLY A 290 -4.14 1.77 22.90
CA GLY A 290 -3.87 1.70 24.34
C GLY A 290 -3.94 3.06 25.03
N GLY A 291 -4.13 4.15 24.28
CA GLY A 291 -4.41 5.48 24.79
C GLY A 291 -5.84 5.62 25.33
N PHE A 292 -6.37 6.83 25.33
CA PHE A 292 -7.64 7.13 26.01
C PHE A 292 -8.82 7.43 25.07
N THR A 293 -10.00 6.92 25.43
CA THR A 293 -11.25 7.06 24.68
C THR A 293 -11.62 8.51 24.38
N TYR A 294 -11.33 9.44 25.29
CA TYR A 294 -11.59 10.88 25.10
C TYR A 294 -10.97 11.43 23.81
N PHE A 295 -9.67 11.17 23.61
CA PHE A 295 -8.92 11.65 22.43
C PHE A 295 -9.30 10.87 21.17
N GLY A 296 -9.54 9.56 21.29
CA GLY A 296 -10.06 8.76 20.19
C GLY A 296 -11.41 9.29 19.67
N GLN A 297 -12.33 9.66 20.57
CA GLN A 297 -13.63 10.27 20.21
C GLN A 297 -13.48 11.68 19.63
N TYR A 298 -12.48 12.45 20.08
CA TYR A 298 -12.17 13.73 19.46
C TYR A 298 -11.76 13.56 17.98
N LEU A 299 -10.82 12.65 17.70
CA LEU A 299 -10.42 12.30 16.34
C LEU A 299 -11.58 11.70 15.53
N GLN A 300 -12.45 10.92 16.19
CA GLN A 300 -13.65 10.36 15.59
C GLN A 300 -14.58 11.43 15.04
N LYS A 301 -14.88 12.45 15.85
CA LYS A 301 -15.72 13.59 15.43
C LYS A 301 -15.04 14.39 14.32
N LYS A 302 -13.72 14.60 14.42
CA LYS A 302 -12.95 15.38 13.45
C LYS A 302 -12.89 14.72 12.06
N TYR A 303 -12.68 13.41 11.99
CA TYR A 303 -12.43 12.69 10.73
C TYR A 303 -13.55 11.73 10.31
N GLY A 304 -14.63 11.63 11.09
CA GLY A 304 -15.76 10.74 10.81
C GLY A 304 -15.39 9.26 10.91
N ILE A 305 -14.59 8.88 11.91
CA ILE A 305 -14.14 7.50 12.13
C ILE A 305 -15.32 6.64 12.61
N ASP A 306 -15.43 5.40 12.10
CA ASP A 306 -16.60 4.55 12.35
C ASP A 306 -16.54 3.87 13.72
N TYR A 307 -15.34 3.50 14.18
CA TYR A 307 -15.12 2.79 15.46
C TYR A 307 -13.98 3.39 16.27
N VAL A 308 -14.16 3.46 17.60
CA VAL A 308 -13.10 3.81 18.55
C VAL A 308 -13.15 2.82 19.71
N TYR A 309 -12.03 2.15 19.95
CA TYR A 309 -11.80 1.33 21.13
C TYR A 309 -10.48 1.74 21.75
N ALA A 310 -10.56 2.28 22.96
CA ALA A 310 -9.43 2.75 23.76
C ALA A 310 -9.76 2.63 25.26
N ASN A 311 -8.81 2.98 26.13
CA ASN A 311 -9.00 2.90 27.57
C ASN A 311 -9.80 4.10 28.10
N GLU A 312 -10.73 3.86 29.01
CA GLU A 312 -11.56 4.92 29.59
C GLU A 312 -11.00 5.34 30.95
N LEU A 313 -10.68 6.63 31.11
CA LEU A 313 -10.26 7.18 32.40
C LEU A 313 -11.49 7.44 33.28
N GLU A 314 -11.42 7.08 34.55
CA GLU A 314 -12.49 7.37 35.50
C GLU A 314 -12.41 8.84 35.94
N ILE A 315 -13.50 9.57 35.71
CA ILE A 315 -13.65 10.98 36.07
C ILE A 315 -14.78 11.09 37.09
N ILE A 316 -14.51 11.76 38.21
CA ILE A 316 -15.50 12.09 39.25
C ILE A 316 -15.36 13.57 39.59
N ASP A 317 -16.47 14.29 39.64
CA ASP A 317 -16.52 15.73 39.93
C ASP A 317 -15.56 16.57 39.05
N GLY A 318 -15.46 16.22 37.76
CA GLY A 318 -14.59 16.90 36.78
C GLY A 318 -13.09 16.62 36.95
N LYS A 319 -12.71 15.60 37.74
CA LYS A 319 -11.30 15.26 37.99
C LYS A 319 -11.00 13.79 37.77
N LEU A 320 -9.80 13.51 37.27
CA LEU A 320 -9.27 12.16 37.13
C LEU A 320 -9.07 11.51 38.50
N THR A 321 -9.58 10.30 38.69
CA THR A 321 -9.43 9.57 39.96
C THR A 321 -8.09 8.84 40.09
N GLY A 322 -7.35 8.73 38.99
CA GLY A 322 -6.18 7.86 38.85
C GLY A 322 -6.54 6.40 38.61
N ARG A 323 -7.78 6.10 38.21
CA ARG A 323 -8.25 4.76 37.80
C ARG A 323 -8.80 4.80 36.38
N TYR A 324 -9.02 3.62 35.82
CA TYR A 324 -9.64 3.43 34.52
C TYR A 324 -10.86 2.50 34.65
N LEU A 325 -11.75 2.58 33.66
CA LEU A 325 -12.96 1.77 33.56
C LEU A 325 -12.80 0.67 32.51
N GLY A 326 -13.38 -0.50 32.77
CA GLY A 326 -13.40 -1.63 31.86
C GLY A 326 -12.06 -2.35 31.70
N ASP A 327 -11.95 -3.13 30.63
CA ASP A 327 -10.76 -3.91 30.30
C ASP A 327 -9.73 -3.06 29.56
N VAL A 328 -8.45 -3.27 29.86
CA VAL A 328 -7.35 -2.58 29.19
C VAL A 328 -7.22 -3.06 27.74
N VAL A 329 -7.16 -2.12 26.81
CA VAL A 329 -6.90 -2.36 25.39
C VAL A 329 -5.40 -2.60 25.18
N ASP A 330 -4.98 -3.83 25.41
CA ASP A 330 -3.61 -4.30 25.14
C ASP A 330 -3.44 -4.78 23.68
N GLY A 331 -2.25 -5.24 23.33
CA GLY A 331 -1.96 -5.71 21.97
C GLY A 331 -2.79 -6.91 21.52
N LYS A 332 -3.13 -7.84 22.42
CA LYS A 332 -4.00 -8.98 22.11
C LYS A 332 -5.42 -8.48 21.84
N ARG A 333 -5.89 -7.55 22.68
CA ARG A 333 -7.21 -6.94 22.55
C ARG A 333 -7.36 -6.18 21.24
N LYS A 334 -6.34 -5.44 20.79
CA LYS A 334 -6.34 -4.80 19.45
C LYS A 334 -6.56 -5.83 18.32
N ALA A 335 -5.87 -6.98 18.38
CA ALA A 335 -6.04 -8.03 17.39
C ALA A 335 -7.41 -8.72 17.43
N GLU A 336 -8.01 -8.87 18.61
CA GLU A 336 -9.38 -9.37 18.78
C GLU A 336 -10.40 -8.38 18.22
N LEU A 337 -10.26 -7.10 18.54
CA LEU A 337 -11.15 -6.04 18.08
C LEU A 337 -11.11 -5.90 16.55
N LEU A 338 -9.94 -5.99 15.93
CA LEU A 338 -9.83 -6.01 14.46
C LEU A 338 -10.65 -7.16 13.85
N ARG A 339 -10.56 -8.38 14.42
CA ARG A 339 -11.35 -9.53 13.95
C ARG A 339 -12.85 -9.32 14.17
N LEU A 340 -13.22 -8.77 15.32
CA LEU A 340 -14.61 -8.48 15.67
C LEU A 340 -15.23 -7.48 14.67
N ILE A 341 -14.55 -6.37 14.40
CA ILE A 341 -15.02 -5.36 13.44
C ILE A 341 -15.10 -5.97 12.04
N ALA A 342 -14.09 -6.74 11.62
CA ALA A 342 -14.11 -7.43 10.33
C ALA A 342 -15.33 -8.36 10.21
N GLN A 343 -15.68 -9.10 11.26
CA GLN A 343 -16.85 -9.97 11.29
C GLN A 343 -18.17 -9.17 11.23
N VAL A 344 -18.29 -8.09 12.00
CA VAL A 344 -19.47 -7.21 12.01
C VAL A 344 -19.71 -6.57 10.64
N GLU A 345 -18.65 -6.08 10.01
CA GLU A 345 -18.68 -5.44 8.69
C GLU A 345 -18.68 -6.46 7.53
N LYS A 346 -18.62 -7.77 7.83
CA LYS A 346 -18.57 -8.88 6.86
C LYS A 346 -17.42 -8.72 5.85
N VAL A 347 -16.26 -8.30 6.35
CA VAL A 347 -15.02 -8.12 5.60
C VAL A 347 -14.09 -9.29 5.90
N ASP A 348 -13.57 -9.95 4.86
CA ASP A 348 -12.57 -11.00 5.07
C ASP A 348 -11.30 -10.41 5.70
N ILE A 349 -10.67 -11.15 6.60
CA ILE A 349 -9.47 -10.68 7.31
C ILE A 349 -8.35 -10.26 6.32
N ALA A 350 -8.26 -10.93 5.16
CA ALA A 350 -7.30 -10.60 4.10
C ALA A 350 -7.56 -9.22 3.44
N GLN A 351 -8.76 -8.66 3.61
CA GLN A 351 -9.16 -7.32 3.14
C GLN A 351 -8.97 -6.23 4.20
N THR A 352 -8.46 -6.58 5.38
CA THR A 352 -8.20 -5.62 6.46
C THR A 352 -6.79 -5.05 6.38
N ILE A 353 -6.65 -3.82 6.89
CA ILE A 353 -5.39 -3.11 7.04
C ILE A 353 -5.23 -2.79 8.51
N ALA A 354 -4.02 -2.93 9.04
CA ALA A 354 -3.65 -2.44 10.36
C ALA A 354 -2.40 -1.58 10.24
N VAL A 355 -2.40 -0.43 10.92
CA VAL A 355 -1.28 0.51 10.95
C VAL A 355 -0.97 0.84 12.42
N GLY A 356 0.30 0.77 12.80
CA GLY A 356 0.77 1.09 14.15
C GLY A 356 2.30 1.19 14.19
N ASP A 357 2.85 1.75 15.25
CA ASP A 357 4.30 2.01 15.40
C ASP A 357 4.97 1.04 16.39
N GLY A 358 4.19 0.47 17.31
CA GLY A 358 4.70 -0.12 18.53
C GLY A 358 4.70 -1.66 18.54
N ALA A 359 5.39 -2.22 19.54
CA ALA A 359 5.42 -3.67 19.76
C ALA A 359 4.06 -4.21 20.25
N ASN A 360 3.28 -3.35 20.90
CA ASN A 360 1.87 -3.58 21.25
C ASN A 360 1.01 -3.83 20.01
N ASP A 361 1.35 -3.30 18.83
CA ASP A 361 0.56 -3.47 17.61
C ASP A 361 0.89 -4.74 16.83
N LEU A 362 2.04 -5.38 17.09
CA LEU A 362 2.48 -6.57 16.36
C LEU A 362 1.41 -7.67 16.26
N PRO A 363 0.61 -7.98 17.31
CA PRO A 363 -0.49 -8.94 17.16
C PRO A 363 -1.56 -8.48 16.17
N MET A 364 -1.92 -7.19 16.16
CA MET A 364 -2.89 -6.61 15.24
C MET A 364 -2.35 -6.58 13.81
N LEU A 365 -1.11 -6.11 13.62
CA LEU A 365 -0.40 -6.07 12.34
C LEU A 365 -0.23 -7.48 11.73
N GLY A 366 0.06 -8.48 12.58
CA GLY A 366 0.26 -9.86 12.14
C GLY A 366 -1.02 -10.53 11.61
N VAL A 367 -2.17 -10.16 12.19
CA VAL A 367 -3.49 -10.71 11.83
C VAL A 367 -4.08 -10.04 10.60
N ALA A 368 -3.81 -8.75 10.39
CA ALA A 368 -4.34 -8.02 9.25
C ALA A 368 -3.86 -8.58 7.90
N GLY A 369 -4.70 -8.45 6.87
CA GLY A 369 -4.33 -8.76 5.49
C GLY A 369 -3.16 -7.89 5.00
N LEU A 370 -3.08 -6.65 5.50
CA LEU A 370 -1.97 -5.73 5.33
C LEU A 370 -1.61 -5.08 6.68
N GLY A 371 -0.58 -5.59 7.35
CA GLY A 371 0.02 -4.94 8.51
C GLY A 371 1.14 -4.00 8.09
N ILE A 372 1.06 -2.73 8.49
CA ILE A 372 2.03 -1.67 8.18
C ILE A 372 2.58 -1.13 9.49
N ALA A 373 3.88 -1.26 9.67
CA ALA A 373 4.60 -0.57 10.73
C ALA A 373 4.88 0.88 10.30
N PHE A 374 4.37 1.88 11.01
CA PHE A 374 4.54 3.29 10.68
C PHE A 374 5.53 3.93 11.65
N HIS A 375 6.60 4.54 11.12
CA HIS A 375 7.68 5.21 11.88
C HIS A 375 8.16 4.38 13.09
N ALA A 376 8.18 3.06 12.88
CA ALA A 376 8.21 2.10 13.97
C ALA A 376 9.64 1.82 14.44
N LYS A 377 9.78 1.41 15.71
CA LYS A 377 11.07 1.01 16.27
C LYS A 377 11.66 -0.20 15.50
N PRO A 378 13.00 -0.37 15.41
CA PRO A 378 13.63 -1.43 14.61
C PRO A 378 13.10 -2.85 14.89
N LYS A 379 12.78 -3.15 16.16
CA LYS A 379 12.20 -4.44 16.56
C LYS A 379 10.81 -4.68 15.95
N VAL A 380 9.99 -3.63 15.83
CA VAL A 380 8.66 -3.70 15.24
C VAL A 380 8.78 -3.84 13.72
N VAL A 381 9.64 -3.03 13.10
CA VAL A 381 9.97 -3.09 11.67
C VAL A 381 10.40 -4.50 11.27
N ALA A 382 11.27 -5.16 12.05
CA ALA A 382 11.75 -6.52 11.77
C ALA A 382 10.65 -7.60 11.83
N ASN A 383 9.56 -7.37 12.58
CA ASN A 383 8.47 -8.32 12.74
C ASN A 383 7.23 -7.97 11.90
N ALA A 384 7.16 -6.75 11.39
CA ALA A 384 6.11 -6.31 10.49
C ALA A 384 6.40 -6.78 9.06
N LYS A 385 5.32 -7.08 8.32
CA LYS A 385 5.44 -7.48 6.91
C LYS A 385 5.85 -6.31 6.01
N GLN A 386 5.56 -5.07 6.43
CA GLN A 386 5.78 -3.85 5.67
C GLN A 386 5.99 -2.69 6.62
N SER A 387 6.71 -1.66 6.16
CA SER A 387 6.92 -0.44 6.93
C SER A 387 6.87 0.81 6.07
N ILE A 388 6.48 1.92 6.69
CA ILE A 388 6.58 3.28 6.15
C ILE A 388 7.31 4.12 7.21
N ASN A 389 8.48 4.64 6.86
CA ASN A 389 9.37 5.38 7.76
C ASN A 389 9.79 6.75 7.20
N THR A 390 9.67 6.98 5.89
CA THR A 390 10.27 8.15 5.23
C THR A 390 9.26 9.24 4.83
N ILE A 391 7.99 8.87 4.77
CA ILE A 391 6.90 9.75 4.36
C ILE A 391 5.77 9.76 5.39
N GLY A 392 4.79 10.65 5.19
CA GLY A 392 3.57 10.72 5.99
C GLY A 392 2.67 9.47 5.86
N LEU A 393 1.67 9.41 6.73
CA LEU A 393 0.73 8.28 6.86
C LEU A 393 -0.10 8.06 5.58
N ASP A 394 -0.29 9.10 4.77
CA ASP A 394 -0.92 8.99 3.45
C ASP A 394 -0.13 8.14 2.45
N GLY A 395 1.10 7.75 2.79
CA GLY A 395 1.85 6.69 2.14
C GLY A 395 1.11 5.37 2.01
N VAL A 396 0.26 5.06 2.98
CA VAL A 396 -0.60 3.87 2.98
C VAL A 396 -1.42 3.78 1.70
N LEU A 397 -1.89 4.91 1.15
CA LEU A 397 -2.68 4.94 -0.09
C LEU A 397 -1.95 4.28 -1.26
N TYR A 398 -0.63 4.47 -1.38
CA TYR A 398 0.14 3.87 -2.47
C TYR A 398 0.34 2.38 -2.27
N PHE A 399 0.46 1.90 -1.03
CA PHE A 399 0.47 0.45 -0.74
C PHE A 399 -0.88 -0.20 -1.06
N LEU A 400 -1.97 0.57 -1.05
CA LEU A 400 -3.29 0.14 -1.52
C LEU A 400 -3.44 0.23 -3.05
N GLY A 401 -2.46 0.79 -3.77
CA GLY A 401 -2.47 0.95 -5.22
C GLY A 401 -3.21 2.19 -5.72
N PHE A 402 -3.55 3.14 -4.84
CA PHE A 402 -4.08 4.42 -5.29
C PHE A 402 -3.02 5.21 -6.06
N LYS A 403 -3.49 5.99 -7.03
CA LYS A 403 -2.68 6.91 -7.83
C LYS A 403 -3.16 8.32 -7.60
N ASP A 404 -2.25 9.29 -7.63
CA ASP A 404 -2.61 10.70 -7.48
C ASP A 404 -3.69 11.13 -8.48
N SER A 405 -3.66 10.61 -9.70
CA SER A 405 -4.71 10.87 -10.71
C SER A 405 -6.13 10.43 -10.30
N TYR A 406 -6.26 9.48 -9.37
CA TYR A 406 -7.55 9.05 -8.79
C TYR A 406 -7.93 9.85 -7.54
N LEU A 407 -6.93 10.49 -6.93
CA LEU A 407 -7.03 11.16 -5.65
C LEU A 407 -7.13 12.68 -5.80
N ASN A 408 -6.77 13.21 -6.96
CA ASN A 408 -6.85 14.63 -7.28
C ASN A 408 -8.27 15.13 -6.95
N MET A 409 -8.28 16.01 -5.95
CA MET A 409 -9.34 16.97 -5.69
C MET A 409 -9.26 18.07 -6.75
#